data_AF-A0A7S1WYK8-F1
#
_entry.id   AF-A0A7S1WYK8-F1
#
_cell.length_a   1.000
_cell.length_b   1.000
_cell.length_c   1.000
_cell.angle_alpha   90.00
_cell.angle_beta   90.00
_cell.angle_gamma   90.00
#
_symmetry.space_group_name_H-M   'P 1'
#
loop_
_entity.id
_entity.type
_entity.pdbx_description
1 polymer ?
#
loop_
_entity_poly.entity_id
_entity_poly.type
_entity_poly.pdbx_seq_one_letter_code
_entity_poly.pdbx_strand_id
1 'polypeptide(L)'
;MDPSTCDAGDTVEPKELDFAASDSFLSEADSQSFPDLKMYPMVAGAVVPVHNLPELEGQAEALKMSVSVLARIYRCNVTHWDDPAIKALNRPIENRLPHLPIQIAARADSSGTTEIFKRALAQRDATFQENIGTSSTGGEEGWPCSQGNENYNFRQRTDGVASFVLATPYSLGYMAFGDADKLGLEMVSLVTPCGVAVKPSQTSIAEALSATPLPEELRIEEGAGVGISEDDAGLISG
;
A
#
# COMPACT_ATOMS: atom_id res chain seq x y z
N MET A 1 16.16 -29.62 48.88
CA MET A 1 15.74 -28.53 47.99
C MET A 1 15.21 -29.17 46.72
N ASP A 2 13.99 -28.80 46.37
CA ASP A 2 13.00 -29.53 45.57
C ASP A 2 13.11 -29.20 44.06
N PRO A 3 12.99 -30.18 43.14
CA PRO A 3 13.05 -29.99 41.69
C PRO A 3 11.70 -29.60 41.04
N SER A 4 10.94 -28.67 41.61
CA SER A 4 9.58 -28.29 41.14
C SER A 4 9.47 -26.83 40.68
N THR A 5 10.25 -26.43 39.68
CA THR A 5 9.96 -25.22 38.88
C THR A 5 9.86 -25.56 37.40
N CYS A 6 8.91 -26.46 37.10
CA CYS A 6 8.24 -26.53 35.81
C CYS A 6 6.79 -26.08 36.06
N ASP A 7 6.49 -24.82 35.78
CA ASP A 7 5.14 -24.28 35.64
C ASP A 7 5.22 -23.37 34.41
N ALA A 8 4.95 -23.90 33.21
CA ALA A 8 3.62 -24.06 32.61
C ALA A 8 2.93 -22.72 32.35
N GLY A 9 2.96 -22.31 31.08
CA GLY A 9 1.97 -21.41 30.50
C GLY A 9 2.30 -19.93 30.59
N ASP A 10 3.16 -19.46 29.69
CA ASP A 10 2.93 -18.15 29.05
C ASP A 10 1.60 -18.25 28.29
N THR A 11 0.50 -18.12 29.04
CA THR A 11 -0.78 -17.73 28.47
C THR A 11 -0.59 -16.29 28.04
N VAL A 12 -0.28 -16.10 26.76
CA VAL A 12 -0.42 -14.79 26.12
C VAL A 12 -1.91 -14.51 26.16
N GLU A 13 -2.36 -13.79 27.19
CA GLU A 13 -3.70 -13.24 27.17
C GLU A 13 -3.83 -12.39 25.90
N PRO A 14 -4.88 -12.59 25.09
CA PRO A 14 -5.10 -11.75 23.92
C PRO A 14 -5.17 -10.32 24.44
N LYS A 15 -4.28 -9.45 23.98
CA LYS A 15 -4.41 -8.02 24.25
C LYS A 15 -5.80 -7.61 23.79
N GLU A 16 -6.68 -7.31 24.74
CA GLU A 16 -7.96 -6.68 24.47
C GLU A 16 -7.64 -5.37 23.72
N LEU A 17 -7.98 -5.36 22.44
CA LEU A 17 -7.76 -4.24 21.54
C LEU A 17 -9.14 -3.70 21.19
N ASP A 18 -9.44 -2.49 21.66
CA ASP A 18 -10.75 -1.87 21.46
C ASP A 18 -11.05 -1.54 19.98
N PHE A 19 -10.00 -1.27 19.20
CA PHE A 19 -10.11 -0.97 17.77
C PHE A 19 -8.83 -1.32 16.99
N ALA A 20 -9.00 -1.70 15.73
CA ALA A 20 -7.91 -1.91 14.77
C ALA A 20 -8.17 -1.10 13.49
N ALA A 21 -7.09 -0.76 12.77
CA ALA A 21 -7.16 -0.13 11.47
C ALA A 21 -6.76 -1.13 10.38
N SER A 22 -7.55 -1.21 9.31
CA SER A 22 -7.28 -2.06 8.16
C SER A 22 -7.68 -1.32 6.88
N ASP A 23 -6.85 -1.44 5.83
CA ASP A 23 -7.22 -1.02 4.48
C ASP A 23 -7.85 -2.16 3.66
N SER A 24 -7.83 -3.38 4.21
CA SER A 24 -8.46 -4.59 3.66
C SER A 24 -9.84 -4.75 4.29
N PHE A 25 -10.82 -5.16 3.47
CA PHE A 25 -12.14 -5.52 3.98
C PHE A 25 -12.08 -6.71 4.92
N LEU A 26 -13.04 -6.81 5.83
CA LEU A 26 -13.23 -8.02 6.62
C LEU A 26 -13.47 -9.20 5.68
N SER A 27 -12.78 -10.31 5.92
CA SER A 27 -13.09 -11.53 5.20
C SER A 27 -14.45 -12.07 5.65
N GLU A 28 -15.08 -12.88 4.81
CA GLU A 28 -16.34 -13.55 5.18
C GLU A 28 -16.13 -14.47 6.39
N ALA A 29 -14.96 -15.13 6.47
CA ALA A 29 -14.59 -15.96 7.61
C ALA A 29 -14.46 -15.16 8.92
N ASP A 30 -13.85 -13.98 8.88
CA ASP A 30 -13.74 -13.10 10.05
C ASP A 30 -15.10 -12.57 10.47
N SER A 31 -15.92 -12.17 9.50
CA SER A 31 -17.29 -11.67 9.73
C SER A 31 -18.18 -12.71 10.40
N GLN A 32 -18.01 -14.00 10.05
CA GLN A 32 -18.73 -15.11 10.67
C GLN A 32 -18.17 -15.47 12.06
N SER A 33 -16.85 -15.36 12.24
CA SER A 33 -16.19 -15.71 13.51
C SER A 33 -16.39 -14.64 14.59
N PHE A 34 -16.55 -13.38 14.17
CA PHE A 34 -16.71 -12.22 15.04
C PHE A 34 -17.92 -11.38 14.58
N PRO A 35 -19.16 -11.81 14.86
CA PRO A 35 -20.38 -11.18 14.32
C PRO A 35 -20.62 -9.73 14.82
N ASP A 36 -19.99 -9.38 15.94
CA ASP A 36 -19.96 -8.06 16.56
C ASP A 36 -18.86 -7.15 15.98
N LEU A 37 -17.87 -7.70 15.26
CA LEU A 37 -16.85 -6.92 14.57
C LEU A 37 -17.48 -6.11 13.44
N LYS A 38 -17.31 -4.79 13.48
CA LYS A 38 -17.78 -3.84 12.46
C LYS A 38 -16.62 -3.04 11.89
N MET A 39 -16.68 -2.75 10.61
CA MET A 39 -15.72 -1.91 9.90
C MET A 39 -16.40 -0.60 9.49
N TYR A 40 -15.82 0.53 9.88
CA TYR A 40 -16.30 1.86 9.52
C TYR A 40 -15.22 2.61 8.73
N PRO A 41 -15.56 3.25 7.59
CA PRO A 41 -14.59 4.03 6.84
C PRO A 41 -14.20 5.28 7.64
N MET A 42 -12.91 5.46 7.90
CA MET A 42 -12.40 6.62 8.66
C MET A 42 -11.80 7.70 7.75
N VAL A 43 -10.89 7.30 6.85
CA VAL A 43 -10.18 8.18 5.92
C VAL A 43 -10.07 7.49 4.58
N ALA A 44 -10.25 8.25 3.51
CA ALA A 44 -9.96 7.81 2.15
C ALA A 44 -8.65 8.45 1.67
N GLY A 45 -7.77 7.65 1.07
CA GLY A 45 -6.47 8.08 0.58
C GLY A 45 -6.06 7.30 -0.65
N ALA A 46 -4.84 7.55 -1.14
CA ALA A 46 -4.28 6.84 -2.27
C ALA A 46 -2.98 6.13 -1.89
N VAL A 47 -2.73 4.99 -2.52
CA VAL A 47 -1.41 4.35 -2.54
C VAL A 47 -0.65 4.86 -3.74
N VAL A 48 0.56 5.38 -3.50
CA VAL A 48 1.41 5.99 -4.50
C VAL A 48 2.71 5.21 -4.64
N PRO A 49 3.19 4.96 -5.88
CA PRO A 49 4.56 4.52 -6.09
C PRO A 49 5.52 5.68 -5.83
N VAL A 50 6.60 5.39 -5.12
CA VAL A 50 7.68 6.34 -4.79
C VAL A 50 8.99 5.80 -5.34
N HIS A 51 9.89 6.68 -5.77
CA HIS A 51 11.18 6.28 -6.32
C HIS A 51 12.32 7.12 -5.77
N ASN A 52 13.54 6.60 -5.95
CA ASN A 52 14.76 7.35 -5.75
C ASN A 52 15.56 7.28 -7.06
N LEU A 53 15.44 8.30 -7.90
CA LEU A 53 16.22 8.45 -9.11
C LEU A 53 17.00 9.76 -9.00
N PRO A 54 18.29 9.72 -8.61
CA PRO A 54 19.08 10.92 -8.42
C PRO A 54 19.10 11.84 -9.66
N GLU A 55 19.03 11.28 -10.86
CA GLU A 55 19.01 12.02 -12.12
C GLU A 55 17.74 12.87 -12.33
N LEU A 56 16.67 12.56 -11.58
CA LEU A 56 15.39 13.25 -11.63
C LEU A 56 15.16 14.16 -10.41
N GLU A 57 16.06 14.17 -9.44
CA GLU A 57 15.96 15.05 -8.27
C GLU A 57 15.91 16.53 -8.70
N GLY A 58 14.93 17.26 -8.16
CA GLY A 58 14.73 18.68 -8.46
C GLY A 58 14.27 18.98 -9.90
N GLN A 59 13.91 17.98 -10.69
CA GLN A 59 13.38 18.19 -12.03
C GLN A 59 11.90 18.59 -12.00
N ALA A 60 11.49 19.42 -12.98
CA ALA A 60 10.09 19.83 -13.11
C ALA A 60 9.17 18.70 -13.61
N GLU A 61 9.73 17.78 -14.41
CA GLU A 61 9.01 16.62 -14.94
C GLU A 61 9.17 15.44 -14.00
N ALA A 62 8.07 15.02 -13.38
CA ALA A 62 8.03 13.79 -12.59
C ALA A 62 8.12 12.55 -13.50
N LEU A 63 8.69 11.48 -12.96
CA LEU A 63 8.68 10.17 -13.61
C LEU A 63 7.23 9.72 -13.86
N LYS A 64 6.94 9.28 -15.09
CA LYS A 64 5.62 8.79 -15.51
C LYS A 64 5.63 7.27 -15.61
N MET A 65 4.65 6.61 -15.03
CA MET A 65 4.43 5.17 -15.20
C MET A 65 2.98 4.88 -15.45
N SER A 66 2.69 3.80 -16.18
CA SER A 66 1.36 3.21 -16.19
C SER A 66 1.29 2.09 -15.16
N VAL A 67 0.08 1.78 -14.69
CA VAL A 67 -0.16 0.67 -13.77
C VAL A 67 0.29 -0.68 -14.37
N SER A 68 0.18 -0.85 -15.69
CA SER A 68 0.68 -2.03 -16.40
C SER A 68 2.22 -2.13 -16.37
N VAL A 69 2.94 -1.02 -16.52
CA VAL A 69 4.41 -1.02 -16.39
C VAL A 69 4.82 -1.34 -14.95
N LEU A 70 4.15 -0.76 -13.96
CA LEU A 70 4.38 -1.12 -12.55
C LEU A 70 4.13 -2.60 -12.28
N ALA A 71 3.05 -3.17 -12.83
CA ALA A 71 2.76 -4.59 -12.69
C ALA A 71 3.90 -5.44 -13.27
N ARG A 72 4.43 -5.05 -14.43
CA ARG A 72 5.59 -5.70 -15.06
C ARG A 72 6.88 -5.58 -14.23
N ILE A 73 7.10 -4.46 -13.56
CA ILE A 73 8.24 -4.28 -12.64
C ILE A 73 8.08 -5.24 -11.44
N TYR A 74 6.93 -5.20 -10.78
CA TYR A 74 6.68 -5.97 -9.56
C TYR A 74 6.51 -7.48 -9.78
N ARG A 75 6.24 -7.92 -11.02
CA ARG A 75 6.35 -9.33 -11.45
C ARG A 75 7.71 -9.69 -12.08
N CYS A 76 8.73 -8.88 -11.83
CA CYS A 76 10.13 -9.13 -12.20
C CYS A 76 10.38 -9.22 -13.72
N ASN A 77 9.53 -8.61 -14.55
CA ASN A 77 9.69 -8.60 -16.02
C ASN A 77 10.42 -7.35 -16.53
N VAL A 78 10.13 -6.19 -15.95
CA VAL A 78 10.87 -4.94 -16.23
C VAL A 78 11.85 -4.73 -15.08
N THR A 79 13.14 -4.80 -15.36
CA THR A 79 14.17 -4.89 -14.32
C THR A 79 15.12 -3.70 -14.28
N HIS A 80 15.12 -2.85 -15.30
CA HIS A 80 16.03 -1.70 -15.42
C HIS A 80 15.24 -0.42 -15.69
N TRP A 81 15.76 0.72 -15.21
CA TRP A 81 15.11 2.02 -15.36
C TRP A 81 15.01 2.52 -16.80
N ASP A 82 15.93 2.09 -17.66
CA ASP A 82 15.98 2.47 -19.06
C ASP A 82 15.21 1.50 -19.99
N ASP A 83 14.38 0.61 -19.42
CA ASP A 83 13.53 -0.31 -20.18
C ASP A 83 12.68 0.44 -21.21
N PRO A 84 12.50 -0.11 -22.44
CA PRO A 84 11.71 0.53 -23.49
C PRO A 84 10.29 0.92 -23.06
N ALA A 85 9.66 0.15 -22.18
CA ALA A 85 8.32 0.43 -21.67
C ALA A 85 8.29 1.67 -20.75
N ILE A 86 9.35 1.89 -19.97
CA ILE A 86 9.51 3.10 -19.14
C ILE A 86 9.84 4.29 -20.02
N LYS A 87 10.81 4.15 -20.94
CA LYS A 87 11.20 5.22 -21.88
C LYS A 87 10.03 5.71 -22.72
N ALA A 88 9.15 4.80 -23.17
CA ALA A 88 7.98 5.17 -23.98
C ALA A 88 7.05 6.18 -23.28
N LEU A 89 6.96 6.13 -21.94
CA LEU A 89 6.14 7.04 -21.14
C LEU A 89 6.88 8.33 -20.76
N ASN A 90 8.20 8.35 -20.93
CA ASN A 90 9.10 9.36 -20.41
C ASN A 90 10.00 9.97 -21.50
N ARG A 91 9.52 10.06 -22.75
CA ARG A 91 10.30 10.60 -23.88
C ARG A 91 11.01 11.93 -23.59
N PRO A 92 10.42 12.92 -22.88
CA PRO A 92 11.11 14.18 -22.57
C PRO A 92 12.34 14.03 -21.67
N ILE A 93 12.44 12.95 -20.90
CA ILE A 93 13.53 12.70 -19.94
C ILE A 93 14.23 11.35 -20.18
N GLU A 94 14.03 10.71 -21.33
CA GLU A 94 14.48 9.33 -21.57
C GLU A 94 16.00 9.18 -21.51
N ASN A 95 16.75 10.24 -21.84
CA ASN A 95 18.20 10.30 -21.78
C ASN A 95 18.74 10.40 -20.33
N ARG A 96 17.87 10.66 -19.36
CA ARG A 96 18.17 10.69 -17.93
C ARG A 96 17.86 9.37 -17.23
N LEU A 97 17.19 8.44 -17.91
CA LEU A 97 16.89 7.13 -17.34
C LEU A 97 18.15 6.24 -17.41
N PRO A 98 18.74 5.85 -16.26
CA PRO A 98 20.00 5.13 -16.26
C PRO A 98 19.79 3.64 -16.59
N HIS A 99 20.79 3.02 -17.23
CA HIS A 99 20.83 1.56 -17.38
C HIS A 99 21.27 0.90 -16.08
N LEU A 100 20.41 0.98 -15.06
CA LEU A 100 20.63 0.45 -13.73
C LEU A 100 19.44 -0.38 -13.28
N PRO A 101 19.67 -1.44 -12.49
CA PRO A 101 18.61 -2.29 -11.99
C PRO A 101 17.68 -1.51 -11.05
N ILE A 102 16.40 -1.85 -11.09
CA ILE A 102 15.38 -1.28 -10.20
C ILE A 102 15.47 -2.01 -8.86
N GLN A 103 15.81 -1.29 -7.78
CA GLN A 103 15.79 -1.82 -6.42
C GLN A 103 14.36 -1.78 -5.87
N ILE A 104 13.62 -2.87 -6.05
CA ILE A 104 12.21 -2.96 -5.66
C ILE A 104 12.11 -3.07 -4.14
N ALA A 105 11.32 -2.20 -3.52
CA ALA A 105 10.94 -2.25 -2.12
C ALA A 105 9.49 -2.72 -1.99
N ALA A 106 9.25 -3.71 -1.14
CA ALA A 106 7.93 -4.22 -0.82
C ALA A 106 7.79 -4.55 0.68
N ARG A 107 6.55 -4.66 1.15
CA ARG A 107 6.27 -5.02 2.54
C ARG A 107 6.69 -6.46 2.84
N ALA A 108 7.36 -6.66 3.98
CA ALA A 108 7.67 -7.97 4.53
C ALA A 108 6.48 -8.56 5.32
N ASP A 109 5.72 -7.69 5.97
CA ASP A 109 4.53 -8.00 6.75
C ASP A 109 3.24 -7.93 5.93
N SER A 110 2.18 -8.58 6.44
CA SER A 110 0.84 -8.46 5.87
C SER A 110 0.37 -7.01 5.93
N SER A 111 -0.19 -6.50 4.83
CA SER A 111 -0.53 -5.09 4.70
C SER A 111 -1.72 -4.83 3.78
N GLY A 112 -2.68 -4.05 4.25
CA GLY A 112 -3.78 -3.55 3.41
C GLY A 112 -3.30 -2.65 2.28
N THR A 113 -2.27 -1.83 2.50
CA THR A 113 -1.60 -1.06 1.45
C THR A 113 -1.01 -1.97 0.36
N THR A 114 -0.43 -3.12 0.71
CA THR A 114 0.02 -4.14 -0.25
C THR A 114 -1.15 -4.70 -1.05
N GLU A 115 -2.25 -5.05 -0.40
CA GLU A 115 -3.45 -5.54 -1.08
C GLU A 115 -4.02 -4.51 -2.06
N ILE A 116 -4.18 -3.25 -1.65
CA ILE A 116 -4.65 -2.17 -2.52
C ILE A 116 -3.73 -2.01 -3.74
N PHE A 117 -2.41 -2.00 -3.50
CA PHE A 117 -1.43 -1.88 -4.57
C PHE A 117 -1.52 -3.05 -5.55
N LYS A 118 -1.46 -4.29 -5.06
CA LYS A 118 -1.59 -5.49 -5.90
C LYS A 118 -2.91 -5.53 -6.65
N ARG A 119 -4.02 -5.15 -6.03
CA ARG A 119 -5.34 -5.06 -6.69
C ARG A 119 -5.32 -4.12 -7.88
N ALA A 120 -4.70 -2.94 -7.75
CA ALA A 120 -4.53 -2.02 -8.88
C ALA A 120 -3.68 -2.64 -10.00
N LEU A 121 -2.57 -3.29 -9.66
CA LEU A 121 -1.69 -3.96 -10.63
C LEU A 121 -2.40 -5.09 -11.38
N ALA A 122 -3.10 -5.95 -10.65
CA ALA A 122 -3.75 -7.13 -11.18
C ALA A 122 -4.91 -6.79 -12.13
N GLN A 123 -5.62 -5.68 -11.92
CA GLN A 123 -6.63 -5.16 -12.85
C GLN A 123 -6.05 -4.76 -14.21
N ARG A 124 -4.74 -4.54 -14.33
CA ARG A 124 -4.09 -4.02 -15.54
C ARG A 124 -3.06 -4.98 -16.14
N ASP A 125 -2.84 -6.14 -15.52
CA ASP A 125 -1.94 -7.19 -16.01
C ASP A 125 -2.49 -8.56 -15.58
N ALA A 126 -3.03 -9.32 -16.55
CA ALA A 126 -3.61 -10.63 -16.29
C ALA A 126 -2.57 -11.65 -15.79
N THR A 127 -1.31 -11.54 -16.23
CA THR A 127 -0.22 -12.39 -15.76
C THR A 127 0.10 -12.11 -14.30
N PHE A 128 0.02 -10.84 -13.86
CA PHE A 128 0.13 -10.47 -12.46
C PHE A 128 -1.02 -11.07 -11.63
N GLN A 129 -2.27 -10.94 -12.10
CA GLN A 129 -3.42 -11.54 -11.42
C GLN A 129 -3.29 -13.06 -11.26
N GLU A 130 -2.82 -13.75 -12.30
CA GLU A 130 -2.70 -15.21 -12.29
C GLU A 130 -1.57 -15.71 -11.38
N ASN A 131 -0.41 -15.04 -11.38
CA ASN A 131 0.80 -15.56 -10.73
C ASN A 131 1.10 -14.93 -9.35
N ILE A 132 0.51 -13.77 -9.05
CA ILE A 132 0.73 -13.03 -7.79
C ILE A 132 -0.60 -12.79 -7.07
N GLY A 133 -1.64 -12.38 -7.80
CA GLY A 133 -2.96 -12.09 -7.23
C GLY A 133 -2.97 -10.80 -6.39
N THR A 134 -3.91 -10.72 -5.44
CA THR A 134 -4.21 -9.47 -4.72
C THR A 134 -4.10 -9.58 -3.20
N SER A 135 -3.48 -10.64 -2.66
CA SER A 135 -3.41 -10.86 -1.21
C SER A 135 -2.59 -9.77 -0.50
N SER A 136 -2.94 -9.52 0.77
CA SER A 136 -2.18 -8.62 1.66
C SER A 136 -0.81 -9.17 2.07
N THR A 137 -0.53 -10.46 1.79
CA THR A 137 0.71 -11.17 2.15
C THR A 137 1.93 -10.43 1.61
N GLY A 138 2.86 -10.12 2.52
CA GLY A 138 4.19 -9.57 2.23
C GLY A 138 5.24 -10.66 2.03
N GLY A 139 6.51 -10.25 1.94
CA GLY A 139 7.62 -11.19 1.82
C GLY A 139 7.62 -12.00 0.52
N GLU A 140 8.49 -13.00 0.43
CA GLU A 140 8.63 -13.84 -0.77
C GLU A 140 7.35 -14.62 -1.10
N GLU A 141 6.59 -15.04 -0.09
CA GLU A 141 5.30 -15.72 -0.28
C GLU A 141 4.30 -14.83 -1.02
N GLY A 142 4.24 -13.55 -0.66
CA GLY A 142 3.39 -12.58 -1.32
C GLY A 142 3.87 -12.15 -2.70
N TRP A 143 5.13 -12.41 -3.03
CA TRP A 143 5.79 -11.94 -4.25
C TRP A 143 6.65 -13.04 -4.87
N PRO A 144 6.07 -14.16 -5.39
CA PRO A 144 6.84 -15.36 -5.75
C PRO A 144 8.01 -15.13 -6.73
N CYS A 145 7.93 -14.13 -7.61
CA CYS A 145 9.04 -13.80 -8.53
C CYS A 145 10.29 -13.24 -7.84
N SER A 146 10.19 -12.84 -6.57
CA SER A 146 11.30 -12.30 -5.79
C SER A 146 12.31 -13.35 -5.37
N GLN A 147 11.95 -14.64 -5.42
CA GLN A 147 12.81 -15.71 -4.94
C GLN A 147 14.15 -15.72 -5.69
N GLY A 148 15.24 -15.47 -4.97
CA GLY A 148 16.59 -15.37 -5.56
C GLY A 148 16.87 -14.08 -6.34
N ASN A 149 15.95 -13.10 -6.32
CA ASN A 149 16.17 -11.78 -6.91
C ASN A 149 16.71 -10.81 -5.86
N GLU A 150 18.02 -10.57 -5.90
CA GLU A 150 18.73 -9.67 -4.95
C GLU A 150 18.24 -8.21 -4.98
N ASN A 151 17.58 -7.80 -6.07
CA ASN A 151 17.04 -6.45 -6.19
C ASN A 151 15.64 -6.30 -5.55
N TYR A 152 15.05 -7.40 -5.05
CA TYR A 152 13.77 -7.40 -4.37
C TYR A 152 13.96 -7.34 -2.85
N ASN A 153 13.57 -6.22 -2.27
CA ASN A 153 13.91 -5.85 -0.90
C ASN A 153 12.65 -5.78 -0.03
N PHE A 154 12.50 -6.73 0.87
CA PHE A 154 11.40 -6.75 1.82
C PHE A 154 11.72 -5.90 3.05
N ARG A 155 10.78 -5.03 3.43
CA ARG A 155 10.91 -4.12 4.57
C ARG A 155 9.67 -4.21 5.45
N GLN A 156 9.89 -4.18 6.76
CA GLN A 156 8.81 -4.18 7.74
C GLN A 156 8.11 -2.82 7.71
N ARG A 157 6.77 -2.85 7.66
CA ARG A 157 5.90 -1.66 7.78
C ARG A 157 6.18 -0.58 6.72
N THR A 158 5.40 0.49 6.75
CA THR A 158 5.56 1.61 5.80
C THR A 158 6.86 2.39 6.01
N ASP A 159 7.29 2.58 7.25
CA ASP A 159 8.52 3.30 7.60
C ASP A 159 9.79 2.59 7.12
N GLY A 160 9.80 1.26 7.14
CA GLY A 160 10.90 0.47 6.58
C GLY A 160 11.00 0.59 5.06
N VAL A 161 9.87 0.57 4.35
CA VAL A 161 9.83 0.81 2.89
C VAL A 161 10.32 2.22 2.59
N ALA A 162 9.82 3.23 3.30
CA ALA A 162 10.22 4.62 3.12
C ALA A 162 11.72 4.85 3.34
N SER A 163 12.25 4.33 4.44
CA SER A 163 13.67 4.47 4.78
C SER A 163 14.56 3.82 3.73
N PHE A 164 14.14 2.66 3.19
CA PHE A 164 14.88 2.01 2.12
C PHE A 164 14.88 2.84 0.84
N VAL A 165 13.73 3.39 0.44
CA VAL A 165 13.65 4.21 -0.77
C VAL A 165 14.50 5.47 -0.64
N LEU A 166 14.42 6.17 0.49
CA LEU A 166 15.26 7.35 0.76
C LEU A 166 16.76 7.04 0.71
N ALA A 167 17.18 5.92 1.31
CA ALA A 167 18.60 5.59 1.47
C ALA A 167 19.22 4.90 0.25
N THR A 168 18.40 4.29 -0.62
CA THR A 168 18.89 3.43 -1.71
C THR A 168 18.61 4.09 -3.06
N PRO A 169 19.63 4.56 -3.78
CA PRO A 169 19.48 5.02 -5.15
C PRO A 169 18.87 3.93 -6.05
N TYR A 170 18.15 4.37 -7.07
CA TYR A 170 17.51 3.53 -8.09
C TYR A 170 16.41 2.61 -7.53
N SER A 171 15.86 2.96 -6.38
CA SER A 171 14.80 2.19 -5.72
C SER A 171 13.40 2.62 -6.12
N LEU A 172 12.46 1.69 -5.99
CA LEU A 172 11.04 1.89 -6.23
C LEU A 172 10.24 1.20 -5.12
N GLY A 173 9.33 1.92 -4.47
CA GLY A 173 8.43 1.40 -3.45
C GLY A 173 7.00 1.86 -3.64
N TYR A 174 6.12 1.49 -2.71
CA TYR A 174 4.74 1.97 -2.64
C TYR A 174 4.34 2.24 -1.18
N MET A 175 3.50 3.26 -0.97
CA MET A 175 2.98 3.63 0.35
C MET A 175 1.77 4.54 0.24
N ALA A 176 1.13 4.86 1.37
CA ALA A 176 0.08 5.87 1.41
C ALA A 176 0.63 7.26 1.03
N PHE A 177 -0.17 8.03 0.28
CA PHE A 177 0.17 9.39 -0.18
C PHE A 177 0.61 10.31 0.97
N GLY A 178 -0.11 10.28 2.10
CA GLY A 178 0.21 11.14 3.24
C GLY A 178 1.60 10.89 3.83
N ASP A 179 2.05 9.63 3.85
CA ASP A 179 3.39 9.28 4.31
C ASP A 179 4.46 9.75 3.32
N ALA A 180 4.23 9.53 2.01
CA ALA A 180 5.13 9.97 0.96
C ALA A 180 5.28 11.51 0.94
N ASP A 181 4.17 12.23 1.03
CA ASP A 181 4.13 13.70 1.06
C ASP A 181 4.85 14.25 2.29
N LYS A 182 4.57 13.70 3.49
CA LYS A 182 5.21 14.10 4.74
C LYS A 182 6.74 13.89 4.71
N LEU A 183 7.21 12.84 4.05
CA LEU A 183 8.63 12.51 3.94
C LEU A 183 9.32 13.19 2.75
N GLY A 184 8.57 13.91 1.89
CA GLY A 184 9.12 14.53 0.69
C GLY A 184 9.66 13.54 -0.33
N LEU A 185 9.09 12.33 -0.39
CA LEU A 185 9.49 11.31 -1.34
C LEU A 185 9.05 11.67 -2.77
N GLU A 186 9.91 11.41 -3.74
CA GLU A 186 9.58 11.59 -5.16
C GLU A 186 8.51 10.55 -5.57
N MET A 187 7.34 11.06 -5.98
CA MET A 187 6.18 10.26 -6.33
C MET A 187 6.04 10.13 -7.85
N VAL A 188 5.67 8.93 -8.28
CA VAL A 188 5.42 8.64 -9.69
C VAL A 188 4.10 9.25 -10.15
N SER A 189 4.10 9.92 -11.30
CA SER A 189 2.88 10.33 -11.99
C SER A 189 2.28 9.14 -12.74
N LEU A 190 1.00 8.85 -12.51
CA LEU A 190 0.33 7.73 -13.14
C LEU A 190 -0.31 8.12 -14.46
N VAL A 191 0.03 7.40 -15.53
CA VAL A 191 -0.57 7.55 -16.85
C VAL A 191 -1.87 6.74 -16.89
N THR A 192 -2.97 7.46 -17.05
CA THR A 192 -4.31 6.89 -17.23
C THR A 192 -4.42 6.13 -18.56
N PRO A 193 -5.42 5.24 -18.73
CA PRO A 193 -5.66 4.58 -20.01
C PRO A 193 -5.90 5.54 -21.19
N CYS A 194 -6.33 6.78 -20.91
CA CYS A 194 -6.53 7.83 -21.90
C CYS A 194 -5.22 8.57 -22.28
N GLY A 195 -4.08 8.16 -21.72
CA GLY A 195 -2.76 8.76 -21.99
C GLY A 195 -2.46 10.03 -21.19
N VAL A 196 -3.35 10.45 -20.29
CA VAL A 196 -3.13 11.62 -19.43
C VAL A 196 -2.33 11.20 -18.21
N ALA A 197 -1.23 11.91 -17.93
CA ALA A 197 -0.45 11.73 -16.70
C ALA A 197 -1.08 12.53 -15.56
N VAL A 198 -1.32 11.87 -14.43
CA VAL A 198 -1.88 12.46 -13.21
C VAL A 198 -0.83 12.38 -12.11
N LYS A 199 -0.43 13.56 -11.59
CA LYS A 199 0.46 13.65 -10.44
C LYS A 199 -0.34 13.44 -9.15
N PRO A 200 0.13 12.59 -8.21
CA PRO A 200 -0.50 12.48 -6.90
C PRO A 200 -0.55 13.83 -6.16
N SER A 201 -1.75 14.20 -5.72
CA SER A 201 -2.03 15.41 -4.95
C SER A 201 -3.35 15.25 -4.21
N GLN A 202 -3.60 16.08 -3.20
CA GLN A 202 -4.91 16.11 -2.52
C GLN A 202 -6.07 16.31 -3.52
N THR A 203 -5.89 17.19 -4.51
CA THR A 203 -6.88 17.45 -5.55
C THR A 203 -7.16 16.21 -6.41
N SER A 204 -6.11 15.58 -6.96
CA SER A 204 -6.30 14.40 -7.82
C SER A 204 -6.90 13.22 -7.06
N ILE A 205 -6.59 13.10 -5.77
CA ILE A 205 -7.16 12.06 -4.90
C ILE A 205 -8.64 12.35 -4.63
N ALA A 206 -8.99 13.60 -4.30
CA ALA A 206 -10.38 14.00 -4.10
C ALA A 206 -11.24 13.79 -5.37
N GLU A 207 -10.70 14.11 -6.55
CA GLU A 207 -11.35 13.85 -7.83
C GLU A 207 -11.62 12.34 -8.03
N ALA A 208 -10.62 11.49 -7.79
CA ALA A 208 -10.77 10.04 -7.90
C ALA A 208 -11.80 9.47 -6.91
N LEU A 209 -11.82 9.97 -5.68
CA LEU A 209 -12.79 9.57 -4.66
C LEU A 209 -14.22 10.02 -5.00
N SER A 210 -14.39 11.24 -5.52
CA SER A 210 -15.71 11.74 -5.93
C SER A 210 -16.34 10.93 -7.07
N ALA A 211 -15.51 10.31 -7.91
CA ALA A 211 -15.95 9.46 -9.01
C ALA A 211 -16.23 8.00 -8.60
N THR A 212 -15.90 7.61 -7.37
CA THR A 212 -15.99 6.22 -6.90
C THR A 212 -17.05 6.10 -5.79
N PRO A 213 -18.16 5.38 -6.02
CA PRO A 213 -19.14 5.11 -4.97
C PRO A 213 -18.49 4.30 -3.84
N LEU A 214 -18.85 4.60 -2.59
CA LEU A 214 -18.46 3.73 -1.46
C LEU A 214 -19.06 2.33 -1.67
N PRO A 215 -18.26 1.26 -1.43
CA PRO A 215 -18.75 -0.11 -1.37
C PRO A 215 -19.92 -0.25 -0.40
N GLU A 216 -20.84 -1.17 -0.68
CA GLU A 216 -22.07 -1.33 0.09
C GLU A 216 -21.79 -1.70 1.54
N GLU A 217 -20.73 -2.47 1.77
CA GLU A 217 -20.27 -2.93 3.08
C GLU A 217 -19.73 -1.79 3.97
N LEU A 218 -19.40 -0.63 3.39
CA LEU A 218 -18.93 0.56 4.11
C LEU A 218 -19.99 1.67 4.17
N ARG A 219 -21.18 1.45 3.59
CA ARG A 219 -22.27 2.42 3.68
C ARG A 219 -22.91 2.31 5.07
N ILE A 220 -22.91 3.43 5.78
CA ILE A 220 -23.69 3.55 7.02
C ILE A 220 -25.16 3.71 6.60
N GLU A 221 -26.02 2.76 6.96
CA GLU A 221 -27.46 2.92 6.78
C GLU A 221 -27.96 4.06 7.69
N GLU A 222 -28.59 5.08 7.08
CA GLU A 222 -29.33 6.10 7.84
C GLU A 222 -30.50 5.43 8.58
N GLY A 223 -30.28 5.10 9.86
CA GLY A 223 -31.26 4.41 10.69
C GLY A 223 -30.62 3.67 11.87
N ALA A 224 -29.34 3.29 11.77
CA ALA A 224 -28.56 2.78 12.89
C ALA A 224 -27.99 3.93 13.73
N GLY A 225 -28.87 4.79 14.26
CA GLY A 225 -28.47 5.78 15.24
C GLY A 225 -27.93 5.05 16.46
N VAL A 226 -26.63 5.19 16.75
CA VAL A 226 -26.13 5.06 18.11
C VAL A 226 -26.81 6.17 18.90
N GLY A 227 -27.94 5.82 19.52
CA GLY A 227 -28.56 6.66 20.52
C GLY A 227 -27.58 6.74 21.69
N ILE A 228 -26.81 7.82 21.75
CA ILE A 228 -26.31 8.33 23.03
C ILE A 228 -27.56 8.69 23.83
N SER A 229 -28.00 7.80 24.71
CA SER A 229 -29.03 8.15 25.69
C SER A 229 -28.49 9.30 26.53
N GLU A 230 -29.25 10.38 26.63
CA GLU A 230 -28.93 11.56 27.45
C GLU A 230 -28.89 11.27 28.97
N ASP A 231 -28.94 10.00 29.39
CA ASP A 231 -28.99 9.59 30.80
C ASP A 231 -27.62 9.51 31.51
N ASP A 232 -26.48 9.59 30.78
CA ASP A 232 -25.13 9.52 31.38
C ASP A 232 -24.47 10.89 31.64
N ALA A 233 -25.18 12.00 31.47
CA ALA A 233 -24.66 13.35 31.76
C ALA A 233 -24.71 13.74 33.26
N GLY A 234 -25.02 12.81 34.16
CA GLY A 234 -25.42 13.10 35.53
C GLY A 234 -24.47 12.62 36.62
N LEU A 235 -23.14 12.76 36.50
CA LEU A 235 -22.23 12.40 37.61
C LEU A 235 -20.90 13.17 37.63
N ILE A 236 -20.90 14.50 37.42
CA ILE A 236 -19.84 15.38 37.95
C ILE A 236 -20.46 16.68 38.49
N SER A 237 -21.04 16.60 39.70
CA SER A 237 -21.14 17.74 40.62
C SER A 237 -21.35 17.23 42.04
N GLY A 238 -20.31 17.29 42.86
CA GLY A 238 -20.29 16.94 44.28
C GLY A 238 -18.89 17.05 44.84
#